data_AF-A0A1I8PGR1-F1
#
_entry.id   AF-A0A1I8PGR1-F1
#
_cell.length_a   1.000
_cell.length_b   1.000
_cell.length_c   1.000
_cell.angle_alpha   90.00
_cell.angle_beta   90.00
_cell.angle_gamma   90.00
#
_symmetry.space_group_name_H-M   'P 1'
#
loop_
_entity.id
_entity.type
_entity.pdbx_description
1 polymer ?
#
loop_
_entity_poly.entity_id
_entity_poly.type
_entity_poly.pdbx_seq_one_letter_code
_entity_poly.pdbx_strand_id
1 'polypeptide(L)'
;MLSNARKSSDIEMKRKPSKEAFQKNLTVDVGEMSLQRLAQINSVLRILTESIEKIKISLILPHIFENALELRQHLEPTAYDNCKKLIVEYLREKNTETDPKTPHLNYRLIKIIDFFHENCNSLKFLSDCWDNGLSENDKSLVEAFQLLQNIAEERLRKSALSELNKEKKIHEIYHENETLKKNIQTIQRQLKSQRINQRWKFAAMGGVTQKYEENLSFRKYDNNVKIKQEIIKSSRCIKEIHLTSTSKQKELQEELDRIRALYEKQLKENLKQEQIAKDKKNKLLIQLQTLIKKFDQTIGDKIIENMNLQEEYEKQKMLFDVFMMVYSSEEAEYLQIVRTKEDEEKRQQEQKILLFMMNRAARTIQKRWRRYRKMRSRKQAKKGKGKKGKKK
;
A
#
# COMPACT_ATOMS: atom_id res chain seq x y z
N MET A 1 9.97 0.30 -30.11
CA MET A 1 10.26 0.87 -31.44
C MET A 1 9.03 1.59 -31.97
N LEU A 2 8.91 2.90 -31.73
CA LEU A 2 7.87 3.75 -32.34
C LEU A 2 8.48 5.09 -32.76
N SER A 3 9.29 5.03 -33.83
CA SER A 3 9.56 6.19 -34.67
C SER A 3 8.69 6.05 -35.90
N ASN A 4 7.74 6.97 -36.11
CA ASN A 4 7.46 7.47 -37.46
C ASN A 4 6.54 8.69 -37.49
N ALA A 5 7.06 9.74 -38.14
CA ALA A 5 6.34 10.64 -39.04
C ALA A 5 5.04 11.32 -38.54
N ARG A 6 5.18 12.32 -37.66
CA ARG A 6 4.38 13.54 -37.81
C ARG A 6 4.92 14.36 -38.99
N LYS A 7 4.56 13.97 -40.22
CA LYS A 7 4.67 14.87 -41.37
C LYS A 7 3.45 15.79 -41.35
N SER A 8 3.60 16.97 -40.76
CA SER A 8 2.74 18.10 -41.09
C SER A 8 2.98 18.42 -42.56
N SER A 9 2.02 18.08 -43.42
CA SER A 9 2.03 18.54 -44.80
C SER A 9 1.49 19.96 -44.81
N ASP A 10 2.37 20.94 -44.99
CA ASP A 10 1.98 22.32 -45.24
C ASP A 10 1.07 22.38 -46.47
N ILE A 11 -0.21 22.68 -46.24
CA ILE A 11 -1.13 23.04 -47.32
C ILE A 11 -0.95 24.53 -47.54
N GLU A 12 0.00 24.88 -48.41
CA GLU A 12 0.09 26.23 -48.96
C GLU A 12 -1.25 26.58 -49.63
N MET A 13 -2.07 27.38 -48.94
CA MET A 13 -3.21 28.03 -49.57
C MET A 13 -2.68 29.08 -50.55
N LYS A 14 -2.50 28.67 -51.81
CA LYS A 14 -2.28 29.62 -52.92
C LYS A 14 -3.36 30.68 -52.86
N ARG A 15 -2.96 31.92 -52.60
CA ARG A 15 -3.85 33.08 -52.48
C ARG A 15 -4.68 33.20 -53.75
N LYS A 16 -5.99 33.43 -53.59
CA LYS A 16 -6.90 33.75 -54.71
C LYS A 16 -6.36 34.99 -55.45
N PRO A 17 -6.39 35.03 -56.80
CA PRO A 17 -6.21 36.30 -57.51
C PRO A 17 -7.31 37.27 -57.08
N SER A 18 -6.96 38.52 -56.79
CA SER A 18 -7.92 39.54 -56.35
C SER A 18 -8.84 39.97 -57.50
N LYS A 19 -10.05 40.44 -57.18
CA LYS A 19 -11.01 40.97 -58.17
C LYS A 19 -10.43 42.16 -58.98
N GLU A 20 -9.42 42.84 -58.45
CA GLU A 20 -8.72 43.97 -59.09
C GLU A 20 -8.00 43.57 -60.38
N ALA A 21 -7.50 42.32 -60.48
CA ALA A 21 -6.89 41.80 -61.70
C ALA A 21 -7.91 41.64 -62.86
N PHE A 22 -9.21 41.61 -62.55
CA PHE A 22 -10.27 41.50 -63.54
C PHE A 22 -10.70 42.86 -64.11
N GLN A 23 -10.58 43.93 -63.32
CA GLN A 23 -10.94 45.29 -63.76
C GLN A 23 -9.81 45.99 -64.54
N LYS A 24 -8.54 45.78 -64.18
CA LYS A 24 -7.39 46.45 -64.85
C LYS A 24 -7.15 46.05 -66.31
N ASN A 25 -7.73 44.95 -66.78
CA ASN A 25 -7.51 44.44 -68.15
C ASN A 25 -8.63 44.79 -69.14
N LEU A 26 -9.65 45.55 -68.72
CA LEU A 26 -10.73 46.03 -69.60
C LEU A 26 -10.43 47.42 -70.21
N THR A 27 -9.42 48.12 -69.73
CA THR A 27 -9.07 49.50 -70.12
C THR A 27 -7.95 49.61 -71.15
N VAL A 28 -7.63 48.52 -71.86
CA VAL A 28 -6.56 48.48 -72.87
C VAL A 28 -7.13 47.95 -74.18
N ASP A 29 -7.75 48.82 -74.99
CA ASP A 29 -7.68 48.74 -76.46
C ASP A 29 -8.21 50.01 -77.20
N VAL A 30 -7.68 51.20 -76.88
CA VAL A 30 -7.92 52.42 -77.68
C VAL A 30 -6.80 52.66 -78.71
N GLY A 31 -5.72 51.88 -78.65
CA GLY A 31 -4.48 52.12 -79.40
C GLY A 31 -4.47 51.67 -80.86
N GLU A 32 -5.28 50.67 -81.24
CA GLU A 32 -5.28 50.08 -82.60
C GLU A 32 -6.56 50.37 -83.39
N MET A 33 -7.11 51.58 -83.25
CA MET A 33 -8.18 52.07 -84.12
C MET A 33 -7.58 53.10 -85.08
N SER A 34 -7.55 52.78 -86.38
CA SER A 34 -6.96 53.67 -87.39
C SER A 34 -7.62 55.05 -87.34
N LEU A 35 -6.84 56.12 -87.56
CA LEU A 35 -7.33 57.51 -87.52
C LEU A 35 -8.55 57.70 -88.45
N GLN A 36 -8.57 57.00 -89.59
CA GLN A 36 -9.71 56.95 -90.51
C GLN A 36 -10.95 56.30 -89.90
N ARG A 37 -10.80 55.14 -89.23
CA ARG A 37 -11.92 54.47 -88.55
C ARG A 37 -12.43 55.29 -87.36
N LEU A 38 -11.55 55.94 -86.59
CA LEU A 38 -11.95 56.87 -85.53
C LEU A 38 -12.71 58.09 -86.09
N ALA A 39 -12.26 58.67 -87.21
CA ALA A 39 -12.99 59.74 -87.88
C ALA A 39 -14.36 59.29 -88.38
N GLN A 40 -14.48 58.09 -88.95
CA GLN A 40 -15.75 57.48 -89.38
C GLN A 40 -16.69 57.18 -88.20
N ILE A 41 -16.17 56.66 -87.09
CA ILE A 41 -16.95 56.43 -85.86
C ILE A 41 -17.46 57.75 -85.32
N ASN A 42 -16.61 58.77 -85.24
CA ASN A 42 -17.01 60.09 -84.76
C ASN A 42 -18.00 60.77 -85.71
N SER A 43 -17.91 60.58 -87.04
CA SER A 43 -18.91 61.09 -87.97
C SER A 43 -20.24 60.35 -87.85
N VAL A 44 -20.25 59.02 -87.70
CA VAL A 44 -21.47 58.23 -87.50
C VAL A 44 -22.14 58.57 -86.18
N LEU A 45 -21.36 58.69 -85.09
CA LEU A 45 -21.89 59.13 -83.79
C LEU A 45 -22.41 60.57 -83.84
N ARG A 46 -21.73 61.49 -84.55
CA ARG A 46 -22.23 62.86 -84.76
C ARG A 46 -23.55 62.87 -85.54
N ILE A 47 -23.66 62.09 -86.62
CA ILE A 47 -24.90 61.94 -87.39
C ILE A 47 -26.02 61.36 -86.51
N LEU A 48 -25.72 60.38 -85.65
CA LEU A 48 -26.71 59.84 -84.70
C LEU A 48 -27.17 60.91 -83.68
N THR A 49 -26.24 61.68 -83.09
CA THR A 49 -26.58 62.82 -82.21
C THR A 49 -27.44 63.86 -82.95
N GLU A 50 -27.00 64.31 -84.13
CA GLU A 50 -27.74 65.25 -84.98
C GLU A 50 -29.13 64.70 -85.35
N SER A 51 -29.27 63.39 -85.56
CA SER A 51 -30.57 62.75 -85.84
C SER A 51 -31.48 62.71 -84.62
N ILE A 52 -30.95 62.46 -83.43
CA ILE A 52 -31.71 62.52 -82.16
C ILE A 52 -32.16 63.94 -81.88
N GLU A 53 -31.30 64.93 -82.11
CA GLU A 53 -31.65 66.35 -81.98
C GLU A 53 -32.73 66.73 -82.99
N LYS A 54 -32.63 66.35 -84.27
CA LYS A 54 -33.67 66.59 -85.29
C LYS A 54 -35.00 65.90 -84.96
N ILE A 55 -34.98 64.66 -84.45
CA ILE A 55 -36.18 63.95 -84.01
C ILE A 55 -36.84 64.70 -82.83
N LYS A 56 -36.05 65.12 -81.82
CA LYS A 56 -36.57 65.95 -80.71
C LYS A 56 -37.20 67.24 -81.23
N ILE A 57 -36.54 67.94 -82.16
CA ILE A 57 -37.04 69.18 -82.76
C ILE A 57 -38.36 68.93 -83.51
N SER A 58 -38.42 67.88 -84.34
CA SER A 58 -39.62 67.49 -85.10
C SER A 58 -40.83 67.14 -84.23
N LEU A 59 -40.61 66.49 -83.08
CA LEU A 59 -41.69 66.09 -82.16
C LEU A 59 -42.17 67.26 -81.29
N ILE A 60 -41.25 68.14 -80.90
CA ILE A 60 -41.54 69.22 -79.95
C ILE A 60 -42.17 70.44 -80.63
N LEU A 61 -41.71 70.82 -81.82
CA LEU A 61 -42.21 72.02 -82.50
C LEU A 61 -43.75 72.04 -82.65
N PRO A 62 -44.41 70.96 -83.13
CA PRO A 62 -45.86 70.91 -83.25
C PRO A 62 -46.60 71.18 -81.94
N HIS A 63 -46.10 70.71 -80.80
CA HIS A 63 -46.73 70.89 -79.49
C HIS A 63 -46.51 72.30 -78.91
N ILE A 64 -45.33 72.93 -79.08
CA ILE A 64 -45.17 74.33 -78.66
C ILE A 64 -46.08 75.25 -79.51
N PHE A 65 -46.39 74.87 -80.76
CA PHE A 65 -47.41 75.55 -81.58
C PHE A 65 -48.87 75.35 -81.15
N GLU A 66 -49.13 74.48 -80.17
CA GLU A 66 -50.43 74.36 -79.50
C GLU A 66 -50.49 75.29 -78.27
N ASN A 67 -49.40 75.45 -77.52
CA ASN A 67 -49.25 76.39 -76.41
C ASN A 67 -48.65 77.75 -76.84
N ALA A 68 -49.37 78.47 -77.71
CA ALA A 68 -48.90 79.69 -78.39
C ALA A 68 -48.48 80.89 -77.49
N LEU A 69 -48.71 80.83 -76.17
CA LEU A 69 -48.35 81.90 -75.22
C LEU A 69 -46.93 81.75 -74.65
N GLU A 70 -46.45 80.53 -74.40
CA GLU A 70 -45.09 80.27 -73.89
C GLU A 70 -44.03 80.51 -74.99
N LEU A 71 -44.36 80.14 -76.23
CA LEU A 71 -43.53 80.32 -77.43
C LEU A 71 -43.15 81.81 -77.63
N ARG A 72 -44.02 82.74 -77.25
CA ARG A 72 -43.78 84.19 -77.38
C ARG A 72 -42.78 84.73 -76.36
N GLN A 73 -42.74 84.19 -75.14
CA GLN A 73 -41.81 84.63 -74.10
C GLN A 73 -40.39 84.06 -74.31
N HIS A 74 -40.27 82.79 -74.70
CA HIS A 74 -38.96 82.15 -74.88
C HIS A 74 -38.22 82.57 -76.16
N LEU A 75 -38.88 83.23 -77.12
CA LEU A 75 -38.24 83.82 -78.31
C LEU A 75 -37.85 85.30 -78.17
N GLU A 76 -38.10 85.97 -77.04
CA GLU A 76 -37.79 87.41 -76.91
C GLU A 76 -36.29 87.79 -77.00
N PRO A 77 -35.30 86.98 -76.58
CA PRO A 77 -33.90 87.43 -76.53
C PRO A 77 -33.00 86.99 -77.71
N THR A 78 -33.53 86.42 -78.81
CA THR A 78 -32.69 85.89 -79.91
C THR A 78 -33.08 86.33 -81.33
N ALA A 79 -32.09 86.34 -82.23
CA ALA A 79 -32.09 87.01 -83.54
C ALA A 79 -32.90 86.31 -84.65
N TYR A 80 -34.12 85.84 -84.35
CA TYR A 80 -34.97 85.06 -85.26
C TYR A 80 -36.27 85.78 -85.67
N ASP A 81 -36.19 87.07 -86.00
CA ASP A 81 -37.34 87.89 -86.44
C ASP A 81 -38.04 87.36 -87.73
N ASN A 82 -37.35 86.58 -88.56
CA ASN A 82 -37.99 85.92 -89.71
C ASN A 82 -38.89 84.74 -89.30
N CYS A 83 -38.57 84.04 -88.20
CA CYS A 83 -39.48 83.04 -87.63
C CYS A 83 -40.73 83.70 -87.05
N LYS A 84 -40.61 84.86 -86.37
CA LYS A 84 -41.78 85.62 -85.86
C LYS A 84 -42.84 85.84 -86.93
N LYS A 85 -42.45 86.17 -88.18
CA LYS A 85 -43.40 86.37 -89.28
C LYS A 85 -44.16 85.08 -89.63
N LEU A 86 -43.43 83.99 -89.87
CA LEU A 86 -44.02 82.69 -90.21
C LEU A 86 -44.92 82.14 -89.09
N ILE A 87 -44.53 82.36 -87.83
CA ILE A 87 -45.30 81.98 -86.64
C ILE A 87 -46.57 82.82 -86.49
N VAL A 88 -46.49 84.14 -86.69
CA VAL A 88 -47.66 85.04 -86.62
C VAL A 88 -48.63 84.79 -87.78
N GLU A 89 -48.16 84.44 -88.98
CA GLU A 89 -49.01 84.05 -90.11
C GLU A 89 -49.70 82.70 -89.88
N TYR A 90 -48.98 81.70 -89.37
CA TYR A 90 -49.55 80.40 -88.97
C TYR A 90 -50.64 80.54 -87.89
N LEU A 91 -50.40 81.40 -86.89
CA LEU A 91 -51.39 81.72 -85.86
C LEU A 91 -52.59 82.53 -86.37
N ARG A 92 -52.48 83.24 -87.51
CA ARG A 92 -53.65 83.90 -88.12
C ARG A 92 -54.56 82.88 -88.81
N GLU A 93 -53.99 81.99 -89.62
CA GLU A 93 -54.76 80.96 -90.34
C GLU A 93 -55.51 80.02 -89.36
N LYS A 94 -54.81 79.51 -88.33
CA LYS A 94 -55.42 78.62 -87.31
C LYS A 94 -56.59 79.26 -86.53
N ASN A 95 -56.64 80.60 -86.45
CA ASN A 95 -57.73 81.33 -85.77
C ASN A 95 -58.89 81.73 -86.70
N THR A 96 -58.78 81.51 -88.01
CA THR A 96 -59.83 81.81 -89.01
C THR A 96 -60.56 80.58 -89.55
N GLU A 97 -60.10 79.37 -89.23
CA GLU A 97 -60.67 78.12 -89.74
C GLU A 97 -61.68 77.50 -88.75
N THR A 98 -62.96 77.84 -88.94
CA THR A 98 -64.10 77.16 -88.29
C THR A 98 -64.57 75.93 -89.08
N ASP A 99 -63.72 74.93 -89.29
CA ASP A 99 -64.16 73.63 -89.85
C ASP A 99 -63.28 72.44 -89.38
N PRO A 100 -63.80 71.46 -88.63
CA PRO A 100 -63.00 70.50 -87.88
C PRO A 100 -62.72 69.16 -88.61
N LYS A 101 -62.62 69.14 -89.95
CA LYS A 101 -62.55 67.87 -90.73
C LYS A 101 -61.61 67.89 -91.95
N THR A 102 -60.32 68.16 -91.73
CA THR A 102 -59.25 67.67 -92.61
C THR A 102 -57.90 67.76 -91.89
N PRO A 103 -57.08 66.69 -91.84
CA PRO A 103 -55.70 66.79 -91.35
C PRO A 103 -54.84 67.43 -92.45
N HIS A 104 -54.99 68.74 -92.65
CA HIS A 104 -54.14 69.48 -93.58
C HIS A 104 -52.70 69.47 -93.05
N LEU A 105 -51.87 68.67 -93.71
CA LEU A 105 -50.43 68.60 -93.48
C LEU A 105 -49.86 70.00 -93.66
N ASN A 106 -49.59 70.69 -92.55
CA ASN A 106 -49.32 72.11 -92.56
C ASN A 106 -47.95 72.39 -93.23
N TYR A 107 -47.97 72.69 -94.53
CA TYR A 107 -46.78 72.93 -95.34
C TYR A 107 -45.91 74.08 -94.78
N ARG A 108 -46.53 75.03 -94.05
CA ARG A 108 -45.81 76.06 -93.29
C ARG A 108 -45.18 75.54 -92.01
N LEU A 109 -45.84 74.65 -91.26
CA LEU A 109 -45.24 73.97 -90.11
C LEU A 109 -44.01 73.16 -90.53
N ILE A 110 -44.07 72.46 -91.67
CA ILE A 110 -42.92 71.75 -92.25
C ILE A 110 -41.79 72.72 -92.58
N LYS A 111 -42.05 73.83 -93.28
CA LYS A 111 -41.03 74.86 -93.55
C LYS A 111 -40.40 75.47 -92.29
N ILE A 112 -41.18 75.61 -91.21
CA ILE A 112 -40.67 76.09 -89.93
C ILE A 112 -39.78 75.00 -89.29
N ILE A 113 -40.20 73.73 -89.30
CA ILE A 113 -39.40 72.58 -88.84
C ILE A 113 -38.09 72.48 -89.64
N ASP A 114 -38.13 72.63 -90.97
CA ASP A 114 -36.95 72.64 -91.84
C ASP A 114 -35.96 73.75 -91.46
N PHE A 115 -36.45 74.97 -91.20
CA PHE A 115 -35.60 76.08 -90.75
C PHE A 115 -34.90 75.80 -89.40
N PHE A 116 -35.59 75.13 -88.47
CA PHE A 116 -34.98 74.70 -87.21
C PHE A 116 -34.06 73.46 -87.38
N HIS A 117 -34.31 72.59 -88.36
CA HIS A 117 -33.40 71.51 -88.75
C HIS A 117 -32.09 72.02 -89.36
N GLU A 118 -32.12 73.14 -90.09
CA GLU A 118 -30.91 73.81 -90.59
C GLU A 118 -30.10 74.47 -89.45
N ASN A 119 -30.74 74.83 -88.34
CA ASN A 119 -30.14 75.57 -87.22
C ASN A 119 -30.11 74.79 -85.89
N CYS A 120 -29.98 73.45 -85.93
CA CYS A 120 -30.07 72.57 -84.74
C CYS A 120 -29.24 73.04 -83.52
N ASN A 121 -28.06 73.63 -83.76
CA ASN A 121 -27.13 74.05 -82.70
C ASN A 121 -27.67 75.14 -81.76
N SER A 122 -28.67 75.93 -82.16
CA SER A 122 -29.22 77.02 -81.32
C SER A 122 -30.35 76.56 -80.38
N LEU A 123 -30.75 75.29 -80.40
CA LEU A 123 -31.89 74.77 -79.63
C LEU A 123 -31.53 74.25 -78.22
N LYS A 124 -30.31 74.51 -77.74
CA LYS A 124 -29.92 74.30 -76.32
C LYS A 124 -30.78 75.09 -75.33
N PHE A 125 -31.42 76.17 -75.77
CA PHE A 125 -32.26 77.03 -74.93
C PHE A 125 -33.70 76.54 -74.74
N LEU A 126 -34.14 75.47 -75.43
CA LEU A 126 -35.45 74.83 -75.21
C LEU A 126 -35.40 73.60 -74.30
N SER A 127 -34.24 73.34 -73.65
CA SER A 127 -34.05 72.14 -72.82
C SER A 127 -35.10 72.00 -71.69
N ASP A 128 -35.60 73.11 -71.17
CA ASP A 128 -36.60 73.14 -70.09
C ASP A 128 -38.03 72.82 -70.57
N CYS A 129 -38.29 72.92 -71.88
CA CYS A 129 -39.57 72.54 -72.49
C CYS A 129 -39.65 71.06 -72.86
N TRP A 130 -38.53 70.31 -72.78
CA TRP A 130 -38.46 68.92 -73.25
C TRP A 130 -39.17 67.90 -72.34
N ASP A 131 -39.33 68.19 -71.05
CA ASP A 131 -39.93 67.23 -70.11
C ASP A 131 -41.46 67.38 -69.97
N ASN A 132 -41.99 68.58 -70.18
CA ASN A 132 -43.38 68.93 -69.84
C ASN A 132 -44.39 68.80 -71.00
N GLY A 133 -43.92 68.54 -72.23
CA GLY A 133 -44.75 68.60 -73.45
C GLY A 133 -44.55 67.45 -74.43
N LEU A 134 -44.28 66.22 -73.97
CA LEU A 134 -44.21 65.02 -74.83
C LEU A 134 -45.05 63.87 -74.26
N SER A 135 -45.72 63.14 -75.15
CA SER A 135 -46.44 61.90 -74.81
C SER A 135 -45.47 60.79 -74.41
N GLU A 136 -45.92 59.80 -73.63
CA GLU A 136 -45.10 58.64 -73.23
C GLU A 136 -44.54 57.87 -74.44
N ASN A 137 -45.28 57.83 -75.55
CA ASN A 137 -44.83 57.21 -76.80
C ASN A 137 -43.65 57.95 -77.43
N ASP A 138 -43.65 59.29 -77.37
CA ASP A 138 -42.59 60.13 -77.94
C ASP A 138 -41.33 60.09 -77.08
N LYS A 139 -41.50 60.05 -75.75
CA LYS A 139 -40.41 59.81 -74.80
C LYS A 139 -39.78 58.43 -75.02
N SER A 140 -40.59 57.39 -75.17
CA SER A 140 -40.14 56.02 -75.50
C SER A 140 -39.36 55.96 -76.83
N LEU A 141 -39.78 56.73 -77.84
CA LEU A 141 -39.09 56.82 -79.12
C LEU A 141 -37.70 57.48 -78.97
N VAL A 142 -37.61 58.60 -78.25
CA VAL A 142 -36.34 59.28 -77.97
C VAL A 142 -35.41 58.39 -77.15
N GLU A 143 -35.92 57.69 -76.13
CA GLU A 143 -35.16 56.70 -75.34
C GLU A 143 -34.65 55.54 -76.22
N ALA A 144 -35.46 55.01 -77.13
CA ALA A 144 -35.05 53.97 -78.05
C ALA A 144 -33.91 54.41 -78.98
N PHE A 145 -33.93 55.66 -79.48
CA PHE A 145 -32.83 56.21 -80.28
C PHE A 145 -31.58 56.51 -79.43
N GLN A 146 -31.72 56.96 -78.18
CA GLN A 146 -30.59 57.10 -77.25
C GLN A 146 -29.96 55.74 -76.89
N LEU A 147 -30.78 54.71 -76.70
CA LEU A 147 -30.32 53.34 -76.47
C LEU A 147 -29.63 52.77 -77.73
N LEU A 148 -30.14 53.07 -78.92
CA LEU A 148 -29.46 52.77 -80.19
C LEU A 148 -28.11 53.48 -80.30
N GLN A 149 -28.02 54.76 -79.91
CA GLN A 149 -26.77 55.52 -79.86
C GLN A 149 -25.76 54.87 -78.90
N ASN A 150 -26.17 54.50 -77.70
CA ASN A 150 -25.31 53.84 -76.72
C ASN A 150 -24.80 52.47 -77.22
N ILE A 151 -25.68 51.65 -77.84
CA ILE A 151 -25.30 50.37 -78.45
C ILE A 151 -24.34 50.59 -79.63
N ALA A 152 -24.63 51.59 -80.48
CA ALA A 152 -23.77 51.94 -81.61
C ALA A 152 -22.40 52.41 -81.12
N GLU A 153 -22.33 53.27 -80.11
CA GLU A 153 -21.08 53.72 -79.49
C GLU A 153 -20.28 52.55 -78.92
N GLU A 154 -20.91 51.68 -78.13
CA GLU A 154 -20.26 50.47 -77.61
C GLU A 154 -19.74 49.55 -78.71
N ARG A 155 -20.50 49.34 -79.79
CA ARG A 155 -20.12 48.44 -80.90
C ARG A 155 -19.06 49.05 -81.81
N LEU A 156 -19.16 50.34 -82.11
CA LEU A 156 -18.22 51.07 -82.94
C LEU A 156 -16.86 51.22 -82.25
N ARG A 157 -16.84 51.46 -80.92
CA ARG A 157 -15.61 51.53 -80.12
C ARG A 157 -14.94 50.16 -79.89
N LYS A 158 -15.58 49.03 -80.18
CA LYS A 158 -14.97 47.69 -80.05
C LYS A 158 -14.05 47.41 -81.26
N SER A 159 -12.77 47.21 -80.97
CA SER A 159 -11.80 46.65 -81.93
C SER A 159 -11.93 45.12 -81.98
N ALA A 160 -11.66 44.53 -83.14
CA ALA A 160 -11.64 43.08 -83.32
C ALA A 160 -10.57 42.40 -82.43
N LEU A 161 -9.46 43.11 -82.17
CA LEU A 161 -8.42 42.64 -81.25
C LEU A 161 -8.93 42.56 -79.80
N SER A 162 -9.70 43.55 -79.35
CA SER A 162 -10.34 43.57 -78.02
C SER A 162 -11.32 42.42 -77.83
N GLU A 163 -12.12 42.10 -78.85
CA GLU A 163 -13.05 40.96 -78.81
C GLU A 163 -12.28 39.62 -78.77
N LEU A 164 -11.27 39.45 -79.63
CA LEU A 164 -10.40 38.27 -79.65
C LEU A 164 -9.60 38.08 -78.34
N ASN A 165 -9.16 39.16 -77.70
CA ASN A 165 -8.49 39.10 -76.39
C ASN A 165 -9.46 38.73 -75.26
N LYS A 166 -10.72 39.19 -75.30
CA LYS A 166 -11.77 38.75 -74.37
C LYS A 166 -12.09 37.27 -74.55
N GLU A 167 -12.20 36.81 -75.79
CA GLU A 167 -12.43 35.39 -76.12
C GLU A 167 -11.29 34.50 -75.62
N LYS A 168 -10.02 34.87 -75.89
CA LYS A 168 -8.83 34.20 -75.31
C LYS A 168 -8.91 34.12 -73.79
N LYS A 169 -9.23 35.23 -73.11
CA LYS A 169 -9.33 35.26 -71.64
C LYS A 169 -10.47 34.37 -71.12
N ILE A 170 -11.60 34.30 -71.83
CA ILE A 170 -12.70 33.38 -71.52
C ILE A 170 -12.23 31.92 -71.66
N HIS A 171 -11.50 31.57 -72.72
CA HIS A 171 -10.94 30.23 -72.89
C HIS A 171 -9.91 29.86 -71.81
N GLU A 172 -9.00 30.77 -71.44
CA GLU A 172 -8.08 30.57 -70.31
C GLU A 172 -8.85 30.25 -69.02
N ILE A 173 -9.83 31.09 -68.67
CA ILE A 173 -10.67 30.90 -67.47
C ILE A 173 -11.48 29.59 -67.56
N TYR A 174 -11.95 29.20 -68.74
CA TYR A 174 -12.64 27.93 -68.95
C TYR A 174 -11.72 26.73 -68.69
N HIS A 175 -10.50 26.75 -69.23
CA HIS A 175 -9.51 25.71 -68.98
C HIS A 175 -9.07 25.66 -67.51
N GLU A 176 -8.84 26.81 -66.86
CA GLU A 176 -8.59 26.89 -65.42
C GLU A 176 -9.74 26.26 -64.62
N ASN A 177 -11.00 26.63 -64.91
CA ASN A 177 -12.18 26.06 -64.25
C ASN A 177 -12.30 24.54 -64.43
N GLU A 178 -12.02 24.01 -65.63
CA GLU A 178 -12.01 22.56 -65.86
C GLU A 178 -10.87 21.84 -65.10
N THR A 179 -9.68 22.45 -64.98
CA THR A 179 -8.62 21.88 -64.12
C THR A 179 -9.00 21.93 -62.63
N LEU A 180 -9.58 23.04 -62.16
CA LEU A 180 -10.07 23.18 -60.77
C LEU A 180 -11.16 22.14 -60.45
N LYS A 181 -12.10 21.91 -61.38
CA LYS A 181 -13.15 20.89 -61.26
C LYS A 181 -12.56 19.47 -61.14
N LYS A 182 -11.56 19.13 -61.95
CA LYS A 182 -10.81 17.86 -61.86
C LYS A 182 -10.05 17.73 -60.53
N ASN A 183 -9.44 18.83 -60.05
CA ASN A 183 -8.74 18.87 -58.77
C ASN A 183 -9.72 18.68 -57.59
N ILE A 184 -10.86 19.38 -57.60
CA ILE A 184 -11.93 19.22 -56.60
C ILE A 184 -12.42 17.77 -56.55
N GLN A 185 -12.71 17.15 -57.70
CA GLN A 185 -13.10 15.72 -57.73
C GLN A 185 -12.01 14.81 -57.15
N THR A 186 -10.73 15.09 -57.44
CA THR A 186 -9.61 14.28 -56.95
C THR A 186 -9.47 14.40 -55.43
N ILE A 187 -9.52 15.63 -54.88
CA ILE A 187 -9.50 15.89 -53.44
C ILE A 187 -10.72 15.25 -52.76
N GLN A 188 -11.92 15.34 -53.35
CA GLN A 188 -13.12 14.68 -52.83
C GLN A 188 -12.99 13.16 -52.79
N ARG A 189 -12.37 12.53 -53.80
CA ARG A 189 -12.08 11.07 -53.79
C ARG A 189 -11.09 10.71 -52.69
N GLN A 190 -9.99 11.47 -52.54
CA GLN A 190 -9.00 11.28 -51.48
C GLN A 190 -9.62 11.45 -50.08
N LEU A 191 -10.47 12.46 -49.88
CA LEU A 191 -11.15 12.70 -48.61
C LEU A 191 -12.15 11.57 -48.28
N LYS A 192 -12.88 11.06 -49.28
CA LYS A 192 -13.73 9.87 -49.12
C LYS A 192 -12.91 8.62 -48.75
N SER A 193 -11.80 8.35 -49.43
CA SER A 193 -10.96 7.17 -49.14
C SER A 193 -10.27 7.28 -47.76
N GLN A 194 -9.82 8.47 -47.36
CA GLN A 194 -9.30 8.72 -46.02
C GLN A 194 -10.35 8.51 -44.93
N ARG A 195 -11.59 9.01 -45.09
CA ARG A 195 -12.70 8.76 -44.15
C ARG A 195 -13.01 7.27 -44.01
N ILE A 196 -13.01 6.53 -45.10
CA ILE A 196 -13.23 5.07 -45.09
C ILE A 196 -12.07 4.36 -44.37
N ASN A 197 -10.81 4.68 -44.69
CA ASN A 197 -9.63 4.13 -44.03
C ASN A 197 -9.62 4.42 -42.51
N GLN A 198 -9.96 5.64 -42.10
CA GLN A 198 -10.12 6.00 -40.68
C GLN A 198 -11.20 5.15 -40.01
N ARG A 199 -12.38 4.96 -40.63
CA ARG A 199 -13.44 4.09 -40.09
C ARG A 199 -12.96 2.64 -39.91
N TRP A 200 -12.26 2.07 -40.89
CA TRP A 200 -11.66 0.73 -40.76
C TRP A 200 -10.64 0.65 -39.62
N LYS A 201 -9.78 1.67 -39.47
CA LYS A 201 -8.84 1.75 -38.34
C LYS A 201 -9.56 1.83 -36.99
N PHE A 202 -10.60 2.65 -36.87
CA PHE A 202 -11.40 2.72 -35.64
C PHE A 202 -12.13 1.42 -35.33
N ALA A 203 -12.70 0.75 -36.34
CA ALA A 203 -13.34 -0.57 -36.16
C ALA A 203 -12.34 -1.65 -35.72
N ALA A 204 -11.14 -1.68 -36.34
CA ALA A 204 -10.08 -2.61 -35.97
C ALA A 204 -9.55 -2.36 -34.55
N MET A 205 -9.32 -1.09 -34.18
CA MET A 205 -8.95 -0.73 -32.80
C MET A 205 -10.07 -1.08 -31.81
N GLY A 206 -11.34 -0.83 -32.16
CA GLY A 206 -12.50 -1.17 -31.34
C GLY A 206 -12.60 -2.67 -31.04
N GLY A 207 -12.45 -3.53 -32.06
CA GLY A 207 -12.45 -4.98 -31.87
C GLY A 207 -11.28 -5.49 -31.02
N VAL A 208 -10.11 -4.85 -31.13
CA VAL A 208 -8.95 -5.14 -30.26
C VAL A 208 -9.22 -4.70 -28.81
N THR A 209 -9.76 -3.50 -28.61
CA THR A 209 -10.14 -2.99 -27.27
C THR A 209 -11.17 -3.90 -26.61
N GLN A 210 -12.26 -4.24 -27.31
CA GLN A 210 -13.30 -5.14 -26.80
C GLN A 210 -12.71 -6.49 -26.38
N LYS A 211 -11.84 -7.09 -27.21
CA LYS A 211 -11.16 -8.35 -26.86
C LYS A 211 -10.29 -8.20 -25.60
N TYR A 212 -9.64 -7.07 -25.38
CA TYR A 212 -8.88 -6.83 -24.16
C TYR A 212 -9.79 -6.60 -22.94
N GLU A 213 -10.94 -5.94 -23.09
CA GLU A 213 -11.94 -5.75 -22.03
C GLU A 213 -12.59 -7.09 -21.61
N GLU A 214 -12.92 -7.96 -22.57
CA GLU A 214 -13.38 -9.33 -22.33
C GLU A 214 -12.32 -10.16 -21.59
N ASN A 215 -11.06 -10.13 -22.04
CA ASN A 215 -9.97 -10.83 -21.36
C ASN A 215 -9.71 -10.29 -19.94
N LEU A 216 -9.84 -8.97 -19.73
CA LEU A 216 -9.63 -8.32 -18.44
C LEU A 216 -10.78 -8.59 -17.48
N SER A 217 -12.03 -8.60 -17.94
CA SER A 217 -13.19 -8.97 -17.13
C SER A 217 -13.17 -10.46 -16.76
N PHE A 218 -12.82 -11.35 -17.70
CA PHE A 218 -12.60 -12.78 -17.41
C PHE A 218 -11.48 -12.99 -16.37
N ARG A 219 -10.32 -12.34 -16.53
CA ARG A 219 -9.22 -12.43 -15.55
C ARG A 219 -9.59 -11.87 -14.19
N LYS A 220 -10.35 -10.77 -14.12
CA LYS A 220 -10.90 -10.25 -12.86
C LYS A 220 -11.85 -11.25 -12.19
N TYR A 221 -12.71 -11.92 -12.97
CA TYR A 221 -13.61 -12.94 -12.45
C TYR A 221 -12.85 -14.16 -11.92
N ASP A 222 -11.98 -14.76 -12.73
CA ASP A 222 -11.16 -15.93 -12.36
C ASP A 222 -10.28 -15.65 -11.13
N ASN A 223 -9.64 -14.48 -11.06
CA ASN A 223 -8.85 -14.07 -9.89
C ASN A 223 -9.73 -13.91 -8.63
N ASN A 224 -10.90 -13.26 -8.73
CA ASN A 224 -11.84 -13.16 -7.62
C ASN A 224 -12.36 -14.54 -7.15
N VAL A 225 -12.59 -15.48 -8.06
CA VAL A 225 -12.98 -16.87 -7.71
C VAL A 225 -11.83 -17.56 -6.97
N LYS A 226 -10.59 -17.48 -7.47
CA LYS A 226 -9.40 -18.05 -6.83
C LYS A 226 -9.15 -17.46 -5.44
N ILE A 227 -9.20 -16.14 -5.29
CA ILE A 227 -9.08 -15.46 -3.99
C ILE A 227 -10.16 -15.94 -3.02
N LYS A 228 -11.44 -15.99 -3.44
CA LYS A 228 -12.53 -16.48 -2.59
C LYS A 228 -12.33 -17.94 -2.17
N GLN A 229 -11.92 -18.82 -3.09
CA GLN A 229 -11.63 -20.21 -2.78
C GLN A 229 -10.48 -20.33 -1.77
N GLU A 230 -9.41 -19.55 -1.93
CA GLU A 230 -8.25 -19.61 -1.05
C GLU A 230 -8.54 -19.03 0.34
N ILE A 231 -9.33 -17.95 0.42
CA ILE A 231 -9.87 -17.44 1.70
C ILE A 231 -10.70 -18.52 2.41
N ILE A 232 -11.55 -19.26 1.69
CA ILE A 232 -12.37 -20.33 2.27
C ILE A 232 -11.50 -21.50 2.76
N LYS A 233 -10.50 -21.94 1.97
CA LYS A 233 -9.54 -22.98 2.38
C LYS A 233 -8.75 -22.57 3.61
N SER A 234 -8.15 -21.37 3.59
CA SER A 234 -7.40 -20.79 4.70
C SER A 234 -8.27 -20.69 5.96
N SER A 235 -9.49 -20.18 5.83
CA SER A 235 -10.45 -20.10 6.95
C SER A 235 -10.84 -21.47 7.53
N ARG A 236 -10.91 -22.53 6.71
CA ARG A 236 -11.15 -23.90 7.18
C ARG A 236 -9.92 -24.43 7.92
N CYS A 237 -8.73 -24.29 7.34
CA CYS A 237 -7.46 -24.69 7.94
C CYS A 237 -7.22 -23.99 9.30
N ILE A 238 -7.44 -22.68 9.38
CA ILE A 238 -7.33 -21.91 10.63
C ILE A 238 -8.32 -22.42 11.69
N LYS A 239 -9.56 -22.75 11.31
CA LYS A 239 -10.55 -23.33 12.26
C LYS A 239 -10.14 -24.72 12.75
N GLU A 240 -9.57 -25.55 11.88
CA GLU A 240 -9.09 -26.89 12.21
C GLU A 240 -7.85 -26.84 13.13
N ILE A 241 -6.89 -25.95 12.83
CA ILE A 241 -5.73 -25.66 13.69
C ILE A 241 -6.18 -25.11 15.04
N HIS A 242 -7.16 -24.19 15.06
CA HIS A 242 -7.72 -23.67 16.31
C HIS A 242 -8.39 -24.78 17.12
N LEU A 243 -9.22 -25.62 16.50
CA LEU A 243 -9.93 -26.71 17.17
C LEU A 243 -8.96 -27.75 17.76
N THR A 244 -7.96 -28.18 16.98
CA THR A 244 -6.93 -29.13 17.44
C THR A 244 -6.06 -28.55 18.55
N SER A 245 -5.63 -27.28 18.42
CA SER A 245 -4.92 -26.55 19.49
C SER A 245 -5.78 -26.44 20.77
N THR A 246 -7.07 -26.11 20.64
CA THR A 246 -8.01 -26.02 21.77
C THR A 246 -8.21 -27.39 22.44
N SER A 247 -8.31 -28.48 21.67
CA SER A 247 -8.39 -29.84 22.23
C SER A 247 -7.13 -30.16 23.04
N LYS A 248 -5.96 -29.91 22.46
CA LYS A 248 -4.68 -30.18 23.12
C LYS A 248 -4.45 -29.32 24.36
N GLN A 249 -4.92 -28.08 24.37
CA GLN A 249 -4.92 -27.25 25.59
C GLN A 249 -5.81 -27.84 26.69
N LYS A 250 -6.99 -28.39 26.35
CA LYS A 250 -7.84 -29.09 27.32
C LYS A 250 -7.20 -30.36 27.85
N GLU A 251 -6.64 -31.19 26.96
CA GLU A 251 -5.91 -32.41 27.33
C GLU A 251 -4.76 -32.10 28.31
N LEU A 252 -3.93 -31.10 28.00
CA LEU A 252 -2.83 -30.67 28.88
C LEU A 252 -3.34 -30.08 30.21
N GLN A 253 -4.46 -29.36 30.21
CA GLN A 253 -5.07 -28.84 31.43
C GLN A 253 -5.58 -29.99 32.33
N GLU A 254 -6.24 -31.00 31.75
CA GLU A 254 -6.64 -32.20 32.47
C GLU A 254 -5.44 -32.98 33.03
N GLU A 255 -4.35 -33.10 32.26
CA GLU A 255 -3.11 -33.72 32.75
C GLU A 255 -2.49 -32.94 33.92
N LEU A 256 -2.44 -31.61 33.83
CA LEU A 256 -1.96 -30.76 34.92
C LEU A 256 -2.80 -30.92 36.19
N ASP A 257 -4.13 -30.97 36.07
CA ASP A 257 -5.01 -31.11 37.22
C ASP A 257 -4.98 -32.53 37.82
N ARG A 258 -4.79 -33.58 37.00
CA ARG A 258 -4.48 -34.94 37.46
C ARG A 258 -3.14 -34.98 38.22
N ILE A 259 -2.09 -34.35 37.70
CA ILE A 259 -0.76 -34.30 38.33
C ILE A 259 -0.82 -33.53 39.66
N ARG A 260 -1.54 -32.40 39.72
CA ARG A 260 -1.79 -31.64 40.96
C ARG A 260 -2.48 -32.50 42.02
N ALA A 261 -3.55 -33.20 41.64
CA ALA A 261 -4.28 -34.08 42.56
C ALA A 261 -3.41 -35.25 43.07
N LEU A 262 -2.57 -35.83 42.22
CA LEU A 262 -1.59 -36.86 42.59
C LEU A 262 -0.52 -36.30 43.55
N TYR A 263 0.04 -35.12 43.25
CA TYR A 263 1.02 -34.45 44.10
C TYR A 263 0.45 -34.12 45.48
N GLU A 264 -0.76 -33.56 45.55
CA GLU A 264 -1.44 -33.31 46.83
C GLU A 264 -1.68 -34.58 47.63
N LYS A 265 -2.09 -35.68 46.97
CA LYS A 265 -2.30 -36.97 47.62
C LYS A 265 -0.99 -37.51 48.19
N GLN A 266 0.10 -37.43 47.42
CA GLN A 266 1.43 -37.87 47.87
C GLN A 266 1.96 -36.98 49.00
N LEU A 267 1.77 -35.66 48.93
CA LEU A 267 2.13 -34.72 49.99
C LEU A 267 1.38 -35.05 51.30
N LYS A 268 0.07 -35.28 51.24
CA LYS A 268 -0.75 -35.70 52.39
C LYS A 268 -0.27 -37.03 52.97
N GLU A 269 0.17 -37.98 52.15
CA GLU A 269 0.68 -39.27 52.61
C GLU A 269 2.08 -39.13 53.24
N ASN A 270 2.98 -38.36 52.65
CA ASN A 270 4.30 -38.06 53.20
C ASN A 270 4.18 -37.36 54.57
N LEU A 271 3.27 -36.40 54.72
CA LEU A 271 3.01 -35.71 56.00
C LEU A 271 2.52 -36.68 57.09
N LYS A 272 1.67 -37.66 56.76
CA LYS A 272 1.28 -38.72 57.71
C LYS A 272 2.47 -39.60 58.09
N GLN A 273 3.29 -40.00 57.12
CA GLN A 273 4.48 -40.82 57.37
C GLN A 273 5.48 -40.09 58.27
N GLU A 274 5.68 -38.78 58.04
CA GLU A 274 6.51 -37.93 58.88
C GLU A 274 5.95 -37.82 60.31
N GLN A 275 4.63 -37.65 60.46
CA GLN A 275 3.98 -37.61 61.78
C GLN A 275 4.15 -38.96 62.51
N ILE A 276 3.90 -40.08 61.84
CA ILE A 276 4.11 -41.43 62.40
C ILE A 276 5.59 -41.64 62.81
N ALA A 277 6.55 -41.12 62.04
CA ALA A 277 7.97 -41.17 62.38
C ALA A 277 8.31 -40.29 63.60
N LYS A 278 7.74 -39.09 63.70
CA LYS A 278 7.84 -38.20 64.87
C LYS A 278 7.27 -38.86 66.12
N ASP A 279 6.09 -39.48 66.03
CA ASP A 279 5.44 -40.17 67.16
C ASP A 279 6.24 -41.40 67.61
N LYS A 280 6.78 -42.19 66.66
CA LYS A 280 7.70 -43.30 66.96
C LYS A 280 8.98 -42.81 67.66
N LYS A 281 9.60 -41.73 67.16
CA LYS A 281 10.78 -41.10 67.78
C LYS A 281 10.47 -40.64 69.22
N ASN A 282 9.32 -39.99 69.43
CA ASN A 282 8.90 -39.53 70.75
C ASN A 282 8.66 -40.71 71.71
N LYS A 283 7.99 -41.77 71.25
CA LYS A 283 7.78 -43.00 72.03
C LYS A 283 9.11 -43.66 72.44
N LEU A 284 10.08 -43.74 71.53
CA LEU A 284 11.42 -44.27 71.82
C LEU A 284 12.18 -43.37 72.81
N LEU A 285 12.06 -42.04 72.71
CA LEU A 285 12.63 -41.10 73.68
C LEU A 285 12.05 -41.29 75.08
N ILE A 286 10.73 -41.43 75.20
CA ILE A 286 10.06 -41.70 76.49
C ILE A 286 10.48 -43.06 77.07
N GLN A 287 10.61 -44.09 76.22
CA GLN A 287 11.12 -45.40 76.64
C GLN A 287 12.56 -45.32 77.13
N LEU A 288 13.44 -44.61 76.41
CA LEU A 288 14.83 -44.39 76.81
C LEU A 288 14.92 -43.60 78.13
N GLN A 289 14.15 -42.52 78.29
CA GLN A 289 14.10 -41.75 79.53
C GLN A 289 13.59 -42.59 80.71
N THR A 290 12.64 -43.50 80.47
CA THR A 290 12.14 -44.44 81.48
C THR A 290 13.21 -45.48 81.84
N LEU A 291 13.98 -45.97 80.87
CA LEU A 291 15.09 -46.89 81.09
C LEU A 291 16.21 -46.24 81.91
N ILE A 292 16.60 -45.00 81.56
CA ILE A 292 17.58 -44.19 82.31
C ILE A 292 17.11 -44.01 83.75
N LYS A 293 15.88 -43.54 83.99
CA LYS A 293 15.32 -43.40 85.36
C LYS A 293 15.35 -44.71 86.17
N LYS A 294 15.06 -45.85 85.53
CA LYS A 294 15.15 -47.17 86.18
C LYS A 294 16.60 -47.56 86.51
N PHE A 295 17.53 -47.27 85.60
CA PHE A 295 18.96 -47.50 85.82
C PHE A 295 19.48 -46.63 86.96
N ASP A 296 19.21 -45.32 86.93
CA ASP A 296 19.60 -44.37 87.96
C ASP A 296 19.05 -44.76 89.34
N GLN A 297 17.78 -45.17 89.42
CA GLN A 297 17.19 -45.70 90.66
C GLN A 297 17.92 -46.97 91.13
N THR A 298 18.10 -47.96 90.25
CA THR A 298 18.76 -49.24 90.60
C THR A 298 20.20 -49.03 91.08
N ILE A 299 20.93 -48.11 90.44
CA ILE A 299 22.30 -47.73 90.85
C ILE A 299 22.28 -46.99 92.18
N GLY A 300 21.33 -46.06 92.38
CA GLY A 300 21.12 -45.37 93.66
C GLY A 300 20.87 -46.34 94.81
N ASP A 301 19.93 -47.28 94.63
CA ASP A 301 19.61 -48.32 95.61
C ASP A 301 20.85 -49.19 95.91
N LYS A 302 21.63 -49.56 94.90
CA LYS A 302 22.87 -50.34 95.07
C LYS A 302 24.00 -49.56 95.73
N ILE A 303 24.09 -48.25 95.53
CA ILE A 303 25.03 -47.39 96.26
C ILE A 303 24.65 -47.35 97.74
N ILE A 304 23.37 -47.16 98.07
CA ILE A 304 22.86 -47.16 99.45
C ILE A 304 23.11 -48.53 100.11
N GLU A 305 22.81 -49.64 99.43
CA GLU A 305 23.08 -51.00 99.90
C GLU A 305 24.57 -51.21 100.20
N ASN A 306 25.46 -50.75 99.30
CA ASN A 306 26.91 -50.85 99.48
C ASN A 306 27.41 -49.98 100.65
N MET A 307 26.85 -48.77 100.83
CA MET A 307 27.17 -47.93 101.99
C MET A 307 26.75 -48.61 103.30
N ASN A 308 25.56 -49.21 103.36
CA ASN A 308 25.09 -49.95 104.54
C ASN A 308 25.96 -51.19 104.83
N LEU A 309 26.35 -51.94 103.79
CA LEU A 309 27.24 -53.10 103.92
C LEU A 309 28.66 -52.70 104.37
N GLN A 310 29.18 -51.57 103.88
CA GLN A 310 30.45 -51.02 104.31
C GLN A 310 30.40 -50.58 105.78
N GLU A 311 29.32 -49.90 106.20
CA GLU A 311 29.10 -49.51 107.60
C GLU A 311 29.02 -50.73 108.53
N GLU A 312 28.34 -51.80 108.10
CA GLU A 312 28.25 -53.04 108.86
C GLU A 312 29.59 -53.78 108.90
N TYR A 313 30.31 -53.85 107.78
CA TYR A 313 31.67 -54.39 107.74
C TYR A 313 32.61 -53.64 108.70
N GLU A 314 32.53 -52.31 108.77
CA GLU A 314 33.32 -51.50 109.70
C GLU A 314 32.94 -51.76 111.16
N LYS A 315 31.64 -51.90 111.49
CA LYS A 315 31.19 -52.31 112.83
C LYS A 315 31.71 -53.70 113.21
N GLN A 316 31.56 -54.69 112.33
CA GLN A 316 32.04 -56.06 112.56
C GLN A 316 33.56 -56.11 112.70
N LYS A 317 34.30 -55.31 111.91
CA LYS A 317 35.75 -55.17 112.03
C LYS A 317 36.15 -54.58 113.39
N MET A 318 35.49 -53.51 113.85
CA MET A 318 35.75 -52.93 115.16
C MET A 318 35.49 -53.93 116.30
N LEU A 319 34.42 -54.72 116.22
CA LEU A 319 34.15 -55.81 117.17
C LEU A 319 35.23 -56.90 117.14
N PHE A 320 35.70 -57.28 115.95
CA PHE A 320 36.77 -58.25 115.77
C PHE A 320 38.11 -57.73 116.31
N ASP A 321 38.47 -56.47 116.06
CA ASP A 321 39.69 -55.85 116.58
C ASP A 321 39.67 -55.79 118.12
N VAL A 322 38.51 -55.49 118.73
CA VAL A 322 38.32 -55.58 120.20
C VAL A 322 38.44 -57.00 120.72
N PHE A 323 37.83 -57.99 120.05
CA PHE A 323 37.96 -59.40 120.41
C PHE A 323 39.42 -59.86 120.33
N MET A 324 40.15 -59.48 119.28
CA MET A 324 41.57 -59.81 119.12
C MET A 324 42.45 -59.22 120.22
N MET A 325 42.15 -58.01 120.73
CA MET A 325 42.85 -57.46 121.90
C MET A 325 42.61 -58.29 123.16
N VAL A 326 41.36 -58.67 123.44
CA VAL A 326 41.02 -59.52 124.60
C VAL A 326 41.69 -60.90 124.47
N TYR A 327 41.54 -61.56 123.32
CA TYR A 327 42.16 -62.85 123.03
C TYR A 327 43.69 -62.79 123.20
N SER A 328 44.35 -61.75 122.70
CA SER A 328 45.80 -61.58 122.87
C SER A 328 46.21 -61.41 124.34
N SER A 329 45.36 -60.81 125.18
CA SER A 329 45.61 -60.69 126.62
C SER A 329 45.40 -62.02 127.36
N GLU A 330 44.34 -62.75 127.05
CA GLU A 330 44.06 -64.08 127.62
C GLU A 330 45.11 -65.12 127.19
N GLU A 331 45.57 -65.06 125.94
CA GLU A 331 46.66 -65.92 125.44
C GLU A 331 47.98 -65.63 126.17
N ALA A 332 48.28 -64.37 126.47
CA ALA A 332 49.45 -64.00 127.27
C ALA A 332 49.37 -64.54 128.70
N GLU A 333 48.21 -64.43 129.37
CA GLU A 333 47.99 -65.01 130.71
C GLU A 333 48.06 -66.54 130.69
N TYR A 334 47.44 -67.18 129.69
CA TYR A 334 47.49 -68.64 129.52
C TYR A 334 48.92 -69.14 129.31
N LEU A 335 49.69 -68.49 128.42
CA LEU A 335 51.10 -68.80 128.20
C LEU A 335 51.94 -68.62 129.47
N GLN A 336 51.62 -67.63 130.30
CA GLN A 336 52.29 -67.43 131.58
C GLN A 336 51.96 -68.55 132.59
N ILE A 337 50.70 -69.00 132.67
CA ILE A 337 50.26 -70.13 133.52
C ILE A 337 50.85 -71.46 133.03
N VAL A 338 50.95 -71.68 131.72
CA VAL A 338 51.58 -72.88 131.15
C VAL A 338 53.07 -72.91 131.49
N ARG A 339 53.80 -71.80 131.31
CA ARG A 339 55.23 -71.71 131.66
C ARG A 339 55.48 -71.98 133.14
N THR A 340 54.70 -71.41 134.05
CA THR A 340 54.89 -71.67 135.49
C THR A 340 54.64 -73.13 135.83
N LYS A 341 53.62 -73.77 135.26
CA LYS A 341 53.40 -75.23 135.41
C LYS A 341 54.53 -76.07 134.85
N GLU A 342 55.04 -75.78 133.66
CA GLU A 342 56.18 -76.51 133.08
C GLU A 342 57.43 -76.41 133.96
N ASP A 343 57.71 -75.24 134.56
CA ASP A 343 58.84 -75.04 135.45
C ASP A 343 58.63 -75.65 136.85
N GLU A 344 57.37 -75.84 137.27
CA GLU A 344 57.01 -76.64 138.45
C GLU A 344 57.21 -78.14 138.21
N GLU A 345 56.77 -78.65 137.05
CA GLU A 345 56.95 -80.05 136.66
C GLU A 345 58.43 -80.41 136.47
N LYS A 346 59.24 -79.54 135.83
CA LYS A 346 60.70 -79.71 135.73
C LYS A 346 61.33 -79.87 137.11
N ARG A 347 61.03 -78.98 138.07
CA ARG A 347 61.52 -79.06 139.46
C ARG A 347 61.14 -80.38 140.14
N GLN A 348 59.91 -80.88 139.94
CA GLN A 348 59.51 -82.18 140.48
C GLN A 348 60.22 -83.36 139.79
N GLN A 349 60.47 -83.27 138.49
CA GLN A 349 61.17 -84.30 137.70
C GLN A 349 62.63 -84.43 138.16
N GLU A 350 63.32 -83.31 138.37
CA GLU A 350 64.70 -83.25 138.88
C GLU A 350 64.82 -83.88 140.27
N GLN A 351 63.89 -83.57 141.20
CA GLN A 351 63.85 -84.20 142.52
C GLN A 351 63.69 -85.73 142.43
N LYS A 352 62.80 -86.24 141.56
CA LYS A 352 62.61 -87.68 141.33
C LYS A 352 63.88 -88.34 140.76
N ILE A 353 64.60 -87.67 139.85
CA ILE A 353 65.86 -88.16 139.28
C ILE A 353 66.95 -88.26 140.35
N LEU A 354 67.11 -87.24 141.19
CA LEU A 354 68.08 -87.24 142.31
C LEU A 354 67.84 -88.42 143.26
N LEU A 355 66.59 -88.64 143.64
CA LEU A 355 66.15 -89.72 144.53
C LEU A 355 66.36 -91.13 143.92
N PHE A 356 66.22 -91.24 142.59
CA PHE A 356 66.57 -92.46 141.85
C PHE A 356 68.09 -92.72 141.82
N MET A 357 68.91 -91.68 141.61
CA MET A 357 70.38 -91.81 141.63
C MET A 357 70.89 -92.29 143.00
N MET A 358 70.42 -91.70 144.10
CA MET A 358 70.74 -92.14 145.47
C MET A 358 70.45 -93.63 145.68
N ASN A 359 69.25 -94.08 145.30
CA ASN A 359 68.85 -95.48 145.44
C ASN A 359 69.67 -96.44 144.55
N ARG A 360 70.06 -96.00 143.34
CA ARG A 360 70.91 -96.79 142.43
C ARG A 360 72.34 -96.93 142.95
N ALA A 361 72.89 -95.90 143.58
CA ALA A 361 74.18 -95.97 144.26
C ALA A 361 74.14 -96.99 145.42
N ALA A 362 73.14 -96.89 146.30
CA ALA A 362 72.97 -97.79 147.44
C ALA A 362 72.87 -99.28 147.04
N ARG A 363 72.07 -99.59 146.01
CA ARG A 363 71.95 -100.98 145.48
C ARG A 363 73.27 -101.51 144.92
N THR A 364 74.11 -100.67 144.33
CA THR A 364 75.39 -101.07 143.74
C THR A 364 76.41 -101.50 144.81
N ILE A 365 76.47 -100.76 145.92
CA ILE A 365 77.31 -101.09 147.10
C ILE A 365 76.88 -102.45 147.68
N GLN A 366 75.58 -102.63 147.94
CA GLN A 366 75.04 -103.89 148.48
C GLN A 366 75.33 -105.10 147.58
N LYS A 367 75.32 -104.93 146.24
CA LYS A 367 75.56 -106.01 145.27
C LYS A 367 77.03 -106.46 145.23
N ARG A 368 77.99 -105.54 145.41
CA ARG A 368 79.42 -105.88 145.55
C ARG A 368 79.69 -106.70 146.82
N TRP A 369 79.13 -106.28 147.96
CA TRP A 369 79.31 -106.98 149.25
C TRP A 369 78.83 -108.46 149.20
N ARG A 370 77.64 -108.70 148.61
CA ARG A 370 77.08 -110.07 148.49
C ARG A 370 77.91 -111.01 147.61
N ARG A 371 78.66 -110.50 146.61
CA ARG A 371 79.54 -111.33 145.75
C ARG A 371 80.78 -111.85 146.49
N TYR A 372 81.40 -111.02 147.32
CA TYR A 372 82.61 -111.39 148.08
C TYR A 372 82.35 -112.61 149.00
N ARG A 373 81.21 -112.63 149.69
CA ARG A 373 80.85 -113.69 150.66
C ARG A 373 80.73 -115.09 150.03
N LYS A 374 80.28 -115.20 148.77
CA LYS A 374 80.08 -116.51 148.08
C LYS A 374 81.37 -117.16 147.56
N MET A 375 82.45 -116.41 147.35
CA MET A 375 83.72 -116.98 146.87
C MET A 375 84.46 -117.80 147.94
N ARG A 376 84.26 -117.47 149.23
CA ARG A 376 85.06 -118.03 150.33
C ARG A 376 84.69 -119.48 150.70
N SER A 377 83.46 -119.93 150.50
CA SER A 377 83.01 -121.27 150.93
C SER A 377 83.30 -122.43 149.96
N ARG A 378 83.75 -122.15 148.72
CA ARG A 378 83.93 -123.19 147.69
C ARG A 378 85.29 -123.88 147.65
N LYS A 379 86.29 -123.43 148.42
CA LYS A 379 87.67 -123.97 148.39
C LYS A 379 87.98 -125.09 149.41
N GLN A 380 87.05 -125.47 150.29
CA GLN A 380 87.36 -126.35 151.44
C GLN A 380 86.90 -127.83 151.33
N ALA A 381 86.24 -128.27 150.26
CA ALA A 381 85.64 -129.62 150.23
C ALA A 381 85.83 -130.40 148.90
N LYS A 382 86.84 -131.29 148.84
CA LYS A 382 86.76 -132.70 148.38
C LYS A 382 88.15 -133.39 148.28
N LYS A 383 88.39 -134.38 149.17
CA LYS A 383 89.46 -135.40 149.15
C LYS A 383 88.80 -136.81 149.25
N GLY A 384 89.29 -137.85 148.55
CA GLY A 384 88.91 -139.29 148.68
C GLY A 384 87.65 -139.75 147.88
N LYS A 385 87.70 -140.68 146.90
CA LYS A 385 87.86 -142.18 146.87
C LYS A 385 86.58 -142.98 147.27
N GLY A 386 86.06 -144.02 146.57
CA GLY A 386 86.30 -144.61 145.23
C GLY A 386 85.69 -146.05 145.00
N LYS A 387 85.77 -146.63 143.77
CA LYS A 387 85.56 -148.08 143.35
C LYS A 387 84.09 -148.66 143.31
N LYS A 388 83.67 -149.64 142.46
CA LYS A 388 84.32 -150.51 141.41
C LYS A 388 83.33 -151.27 140.44
N GLY A 389 83.58 -151.27 139.12
CA GLY A 389 83.25 -152.33 138.10
C GLY A 389 81.77 -152.67 137.75
N LYS A 390 81.42 -153.50 136.75
CA LYS A 390 82.00 -154.01 135.46
C LYS A 390 80.91 -154.91 134.80
N LYS A 391 80.71 -155.13 133.49
CA LYS A 391 81.33 -154.75 132.19
C LYS A 391 80.20 -154.44 131.15
N LYS A 392 80.50 -153.69 130.08
CA LYS A 392 80.62 -154.25 128.71
C LYS A 392 81.81 -153.54 128.05
#